data_AF-A0A5J4RWR2-F1
#
_entry.id   AF-A0A5J4RWR2-F1
#
_cell.length_a   1.000
_cell.length_b   1.000
_cell.length_c   1.000
_cell.angle_alpha   90.00
_cell.angle_beta   90.00
_cell.angle_gamma   90.00
#
_symmetry.space_group_name_H-M   'P 1'
#
loop_
_entity.id
_entity.type
_entity.pdbx_description
1 polymer ?
#
loop_
_entity_poly.entity_id
_entity_poly.type
_entity_poly.pdbx_seq_one_letter_code
_entity_poly.pdbx_strand_id
1 'polypeptide(L)'
;KEVRIYITSSQANAEVIGKGVRSHWGIENNLHWQLDVSFNEDDSWKREGYAAQNFSLLNRIALNLIKHEQSKKRSMKGKRLDAGWNNEYLLKILIN
;
A
#
# COMPACT_ATOMS: atom_id res chain seq x y z
N LYS A 1 20.33 -22.25 -0.28
CA LYS A 1 20.83 -21.06 -1.02
C LYS A 1 19.81 -20.80 -2.13
N GLU A 2 19.14 -19.66 -2.14
CA GLU A 2 18.13 -19.33 -3.17
C GLU A 2 18.85 -18.69 -4.37
N VAL A 3 18.57 -19.16 -5.58
CA VAL A 3 19.09 -18.59 -6.83
C VAL A 3 17.90 -18.04 -7.62
N ARG A 4 17.94 -16.76 -7.97
CA ARG A 4 16.92 -16.09 -8.79
C ARG A 4 17.53 -15.65 -10.11
N ILE A 5 16.83 -15.95 -11.20
CA ILE A 5 17.25 -15.62 -12.57
C ILE A 5 16.35 -14.49 -13.07
N TYR A 6 16.95 -13.46 -13.64
CA TYR A 6 16.23 -12.29 -14.16
C TYR A 6 16.53 -12.12 -15.65
N ILE A 7 15.51 -11.80 -16.42
CA ILE A 7 15.62 -11.47 -17.84
C ILE A 7 15.24 -9.99 -17.99
N THR A 8 16.07 -9.21 -18.69
CA THR A 8 15.80 -7.79 -18.93
C THR A 8 16.33 -7.38 -20.30
N SER A 9 15.64 -6.44 -20.94
CA SER A 9 16.12 -5.74 -22.14
C SER A 9 17.08 -4.60 -21.82
N SER A 10 17.27 -4.29 -20.52
CA SER A 10 18.18 -3.24 -20.08
C SER A 10 19.63 -3.63 -20.35
N GLN A 11 20.39 -2.69 -20.92
CA GLN A 11 21.85 -2.83 -21.10
C GLN A 11 22.64 -2.47 -19.83
N ALA A 12 21.97 -2.13 -18.73
CA ALA A 12 22.62 -1.81 -17.46
C ALA A 12 23.31 -3.03 -16.86
N ASN A 13 24.35 -2.81 -16.07
CA ASN A 13 25.05 -3.90 -15.40
C ASN A 13 24.19 -4.55 -14.29
N ALA A 14 24.56 -5.76 -13.91
CA ALA A 14 23.82 -6.55 -12.92
C ALA A 14 23.70 -5.86 -11.54
N GLU A 15 24.68 -5.03 -11.16
CA GLU A 15 24.64 -4.32 -9.88
C GLU A 15 23.54 -3.26 -9.86
N VAL A 16 23.44 -2.46 -10.91
CA VAL A 16 22.40 -1.43 -11.07
C VAL A 16 21.02 -2.08 -11.14
N ILE A 17 20.88 -3.15 -11.92
CA ILE A 17 19.62 -3.92 -12.00
C ILE A 17 19.26 -4.48 -10.62
N GLY A 18 20.23 -5.09 -9.92
CA GLY A 18 20.02 -5.63 -8.58
C GLY A 18 19.59 -4.57 -7.56
N LYS A 19 20.13 -3.34 -7.64
CA LYS A 19 19.66 -2.20 -6.83
C LYS A 19 18.22 -1.86 -7.18
N GLY A 20 17.89 -1.76 -8.47
CA GLY A 20 16.51 -1.49 -8.93
C GLY A 20 15.51 -2.53 -8.42
N VAL A 21 15.83 -3.82 -8.56
CA VAL A 21 14.99 -4.93 -8.06
C VAL A 21 14.79 -4.81 -6.55
N ARG A 22 15.85 -4.57 -5.78
CA ARG A 22 15.74 -4.38 -4.32
C ARG A 22 14.91 -3.16 -3.94
N SER A 23 15.07 -2.04 -4.65
CA SER A 23 14.26 -0.84 -4.42
C SER A 23 12.78 -1.08 -4.77
N HIS A 24 12.50 -1.88 -5.79
CA HIS A 24 11.14 -2.26 -6.17
C HIS A 24 10.42 -3.04 -5.06
N TRP A 25 11.12 -3.93 -4.34
CA TRP A 25 10.56 -4.59 -3.15
C TRP A 25 10.12 -3.60 -2.06
N GLY A 26 10.71 -2.41 -2.02
CA GLY A 26 10.26 -1.33 -1.14
C GLY A 26 8.83 -0.86 -1.46
N ILE A 27 8.39 -0.96 -2.72
CA ILE A 27 7.01 -0.65 -3.13
C ILE A 27 6.08 -1.75 -2.61
N GLU A 28 6.43 -3.01 -2.83
CA GLU A 28 5.64 -4.17 -2.37
C GLU A 28 5.43 -4.13 -0.85
N ASN A 29 6.51 -3.93 -0.09
CA ASN A 29 6.47 -3.93 1.36
C ASN A 29 5.71 -2.73 1.94
N ASN A 30 5.80 -1.55 1.33
CA ASN A 30 5.19 -0.34 1.89
C ASN A 30 3.79 -0.06 1.36
N LEU A 31 3.44 -0.55 0.17
CA LEU A 31 2.15 -0.34 -0.47
C LEU A 31 1.30 -1.61 -0.43
N HIS A 32 1.71 -2.65 -1.14
CA HIS A 32 0.91 -3.86 -1.32
C HIS A 32 0.62 -4.55 0.00
N TRP A 33 1.66 -4.83 0.81
CA TRP A 33 1.46 -5.44 2.14
C TRP A 33 0.50 -4.63 3.04
N GLN A 34 0.53 -3.30 2.96
CA GLN A 34 -0.38 -2.46 3.73
C GLN A 34 -1.82 -2.58 3.23
N LEU A 35 -2.04 -2.68 1.93
CA LEU A 35 -3.36 -2.89 1.34
C LEU A 35 -3.89 -4.28 1.71
N ASP A 36 -3.05 -5.30 1.54
CA ASP A 36 -3.42 -6.68 1.82
C ASP A 36 -3.76 -6.87 3.30
N VAL A 37 -2.92 -6.39 4.21
CA VAL A 37 -3.06 -6.65 5.66
C VAL A 37 -3.89 -5.60 6.41
N SER A 38 -3.71 -4.31 6.12
CA SER A 38 -4.42 -3.24 6.86
C SER A 38 -5.81 -2.95 6.28
N PHE A 39 -6.00 -3.18 4.97
CA PHE A 39 -7.27 -3.00 4.27
C PHE A 39 -7.98 -4.31 3.94
N ASN A 40 -7.35 -5.46 4.17
CA ASN A 40 -7.94 -6.79 3.94
C ASN A 40 -8.32 -6.99 2.47
N GLU A 41 -7.48 -6.49 1.56
CA GLU A 41 -7.77 -6.48 0.13
C GLU A 41 -7.78 -7.89 -0.47
N ASP A 42 -6.86 -8.77 -0.04
CA ASP A 42 -6.80 -10.17 -0.49
C ASP A 42 -8.06 -10.99 -0.16
N ASP A 43 -8.65 -10.73 1.01
CA ASP A 43 -9.84 -11.44 1.49
C ASP A 43 -11.14 -10.90 0.86
N SER A 44 -11.06 -9.83 0.07
CA SER A 44 -12.23 -9.17 -0.48
C SER A 44 -12.82 -9.94 -1.67
N TRP A 45 -14.08 -10.36 -1.55
CA TRP A 45 -14.82 -11.02 -2.65
C TRP A 45 -15.43 -10.07 -3.69
N LYS A 46 -14.99 -8.81 -3.75
CA LYS A 46 -15.48 -7.81 -4.70
C LYS A 46 -14.99 -8.10 -6.12
N ARG A 47 -15.71 -8.96 -6.84
CA ARG A 47 -15.35 -9.46 -8.19
C ARG A 47 -16.26 -8.94 -9.31
N GLU A 48 -17.30 -8.19 -8.97
CA GLU A 48 -18.27 -7.68 -9.93
C GLU A 48 -17.70 -6.51 -10.75
N GLY A 49 -17.68 -6.63 -12.08
CA GLY A 49 -17.24 -5.58 -13.00
C GLY A 49 -15.90 -4.95 -12.62
N TYR A 50 -15.89 -3.62 -12.45
CA TYR A 50 -14.69 -2.84 -12.08
C TYR A 50 -14.49 -2.67 -10.55
N ALA A 51 -15.24 -3.41 -9.72
CA ALA A 51 -15.20 -3.22 -8.27
C ALA A 51 -13.80 -3.41 -7.67
N ALA A 52 -13.06 -4.45 -8.06
CA ALA A 52 -11.71 -4.69 -7.56
C ALA A 52 -10.78 -3.51 -7.84
N GLN A 53 -10.78 -2.99 -9.08
CA GLN A 53 -9.93 -1.88 -9.50
C GLN A 53 -10.30 -0.56 -8.79
N ASN A 54 -11.60 -0.26 -8.72
CA ASN A 54 -12.11 0.94 -8.07
C ASN A 54 -11.77 0.95 -6.58
N PHE A 55 -11.96 -0.19 -5.89
CA PHE A 55 -11.60 -0.29 -4.48
C PHE A 55 -10.11 -0.24 -4.23
N SER A 56 -9.29 -0.85 -5.09
CA SER A 56 -7.84 -0.76 -4.98
C SER A 56 -7.36 0.70 -5.07
N LEU A 57 -7.93 1.49 -6.00
CA LEU A 57 -7.64 2.92 -6.10
C LEU A 57 -8.05 3.68 -4.83
N LEU A 58 -9.27 3.46 -4.34
CA LEU A 58 -9.78 4.10 -3.13
C LEU A 58 -8.94 3.76 -1.89
N ASN A 59 -8.57 2.49 -1.73
CA ASN A 59 -7.71 2.04 -0.63
C ASN A 59 -6.33 2.69 -0.69
N ARG A 60 -5.76 2.86 -1.89
CA ARG A 60 -4.47 3.57 -2.08
C ARG A 60 -4.57 5.04 -1.67
N ILE A 61 -5.66 5.72 -2.03
CA ILE A 61 -5.90 7.11 -1.60
C ILE A 61 -6.00 7.17 -0.07
N ALA A 62 -6.83 6.31 0.53
CA ALA A 62 -7.00 6.26 1.98
C ALA A 62 -5.69 5.94 2.72
N LEU A 63 -4.90 5.00 2.22
CA LEU A 63 -3.60 4.64 2.80
C LEU A 63 -2.62 5.81 2.76
N ASN A 64 -2.59 6.57 1.65
CA ASN A 64 -1.74 7.76 1.57
C ASN A 64 -2.14 8.80 2.61
N LEU A 65 -3.44 9.13 2.73
CA LEU A 65 -3.92 10.08 3.73
C LEU A 65 -3.56 9.63 5.17
N ILE A 66 -3.75 8.35 5.49
CA ILE A 66 -3.43 7.79 6.80
C ILE A 66 -1.91 7.81 7.09
N LYS A 67 -1.06 7.64 6.06
CA LYS A 67 0.39 7.76 6.18
C LYS A 67 0.84 9.19 6.48
N HIS A 68 0.16 10.19 5.91
CA HIS A 68 0.45 11.60 6.15
C HIS A 68 -0.03 12.09 7.52
N GLU A 69 -1.04 11.44 8.11
CA GLU A 69 -1.55 11.83 9.42
C GLU A 69 -0.58 11.48 10.56
N GLN A 70 0.01 12.48 11.22
CA GLN A 70 1.02 12.28 12.27
C GLN A 70 0.51 12.50 13.70
N SER A 71 -0.73 12.95 13.92
CA SER A 71 -1.14 13.36 15.27
C SER A 71 -1.31 12.21 16.27
N LYS A 72 -1.45 10.97 15.78
CA LYS A 72 -1.59 9.77 16.61
C LYS A 72 -0.52 8.75 16.27
N LYS A 73 0.18 8.25 17.30
CA LYS A 73 1.12 7.13 17.18
C LYS A 73 0.39 5.79 17.28
N ARG A 74 -0.27 5.38 16.20
CA ARG A 74 -0.93 4.06 16.04
C ARG A 74 -0.51 3.39 14.73
N SER A 75 -0.75 2.07 14.66
CA SER A 75 -0.64 1.31 13.41
C SER A 75 -1.61 1.82 12.34
N MET A 76 -1.34 1.53 11.06
CA MET A 76 -2.19 1.96 9.94
C MET A 76 -3.62 1.44 10.09
N LYS A 77 -3.79 0.16 10.44
CA LYS A 77 -5.09 -0.43 10.80
C LYS A 77 -5.76 0.30 11.96
N GLY A 78 -5.01 0.69 12.99
CA GLY A 78 -5.53 1.44 14.14
C GLY A 78 -6.03 2.82 13.76
N LYS A 79 -5.26 3.59 12.97
CA LYS A 79 -5.67 4.90 12.46
C LYS A 79 -6.91 4.79 11.57
N ARG A 80 -6.99 3.76 10.73
CA ARG A 80 -8.16 3.48 9.90
C ARG A 80 -9.42 3.23 10.74
N LEU A 81 -9.31 2.44 11.81
CA LEU A 81 -10.43 2.18 12.74
C LEU A 81 -10.83 3.45 13.51
N ASP A 82 -9.87 4.21 14.01
CA ASP A 82 -10.13 5.50 14.66
C ASP A 82 -10.90 6.45 13.73
N ALA A 83 -10.55 6.49 12.44
CA ALA A 83 -11.27 7.30 11.44
C ALA A 83 -12.69 6.76 11.17
N GLY A 84 -12.88 5.44 11.26
CA GLY A 84 -14.22 4.83 11.15
C GLY A 84 -15.12 5.07 12.38
N TRP A 85 -14.54 5.40 13.53
CA TRP A 85 -15.28 5.58 14.79
C TRP A 85 -15.39 7.04 15.26
N ASN A 86 -14.58 7.95 14.70
CA ASN A 86 -14.57 9.36 15.08
C ASN A 86 -14.59 10.25 13.83
N ASN A 87 -15.71 10.93 13.61
CA ASN A 87 -15.92 11.81 12.46
C ASN A 87 -15.01 13.03 12.46
N GLU A 88 -14.65 13.59 13.62
CA GLU A 88 -13.71 14.71 13.69
C GLU A 88 -12.31 14.27 13.24
N TYR A 89 -11.89 13.08 13.67
CA TYR A 89 -10.61 12.51 13.26
C TYR A 89 -10.61 12.11 11.78
N LEU A 90 -11.74 11.60 11.26
CA LEU A 90 -11.91 11.35 9.83
C LEU A 90 -11.78 12.63 9.00
N LEU A 91 -12.51 13.68 9.38
CA LEU A 91 -12.47 14.97 8.69
C LEU A 91 -11.07 15.58 8.73
N LYS A 92 -10.37 15.46 9.86
CA LYS A 92 -8.98 15.86 9.97
C LYS A 92 -8.09 15.15 8.94
N ILE A 93 -8.24 13.84 8.76
CA ILE A 93 -7.45 13.08 7.77
C ILE A 93 -7.81 13.48 6.33
N LEU A 94 -9.08 13.81 6.06
CA LEU A 94 -9.57 14.13 4.72
C LEU A 94 -9.23 15.56 4.27
N ILE A 95 -9.14 16.51 5.20
CA ILE A 95 -8.97 17.95 4.92
C ILE A 95 -7.49 18.39 5.02
N ASN A 96 -6.63 17.56 5.63
CA ASN A 96 -5.18 17.83 5.74
C ASN A 96 -4.44 17.69 4.40
#